data_AF-A0A0N8PWK9-F1
#
_entry.id   AF-A0A0N8PWK9-F1
#
_cell.length_a   1.000
_cell.length_b   1.000
_cell.length_c   1.000
_cell.angle_alpha   90.00
_cell.angle_beta   90.00
_cell.angle_gamma   90.00
#
_symmetry.space_group_name_H-M   'P 1'
#
loop_
_entity.id
_entity.type
_entity.pdbx_description
1 polymer ?
#
loop_
_entity_poly.entity_id
_entity_poly.type
_entity_poly.pdbx_seq_one_letter_code
_entity_poly.pdbx_strand_id
1 'polypeptide(L)' 'MSPAREYYEKTFELLHQHHEWFQGTIPLIASENVPSPAVREALTTDFGNRYAEGWPGE' A
#
# COMPACT_ATOMS: atom_id res chain seq x y z
N MET A 1 -19.85 1.25 17.60
CA MET A 1 -19.22 0.79 16.34
C MET A 1 -18.94 -0.69 16.46
N SER A 2 -18.90 -1.44 15.35
CA SER A 2 -18.48 -2.84 15.41
C SER A 2 -16.97 -2.91 15.72
N PRO A 3 -16.49 -3.94 16.42
CA PRO A 3 -15.05 -4.12 16.66
C PRO A 3 -14.22 -4.09 15.37
N ALA A 4 -14.74 -4.65 14.28
CA ALA A 4 -14.08 -4.63 12.96
C ALA A 4 -13.85 -3.21 12.43
N ARG A 5 -14.81 -2.31 12.64
CA ARG A 5 -14.68 -0.91 12.21
C ARG A 5 -13.64 -0.16 13.05
N GLU A 6 -13.60 -0.41 14.35
CA GLU A 6 -12.61 0.18 15.25
C GLU A 6 -11.19 -0.24 14.86
N TYR A 7 -10.96 -1.53 14.59
CA TYR A 7 -9.65 -2.01 14.13
C TYR A 7 -9.26 -1.42 12.78
N TYR A 8 -10.19 -1.32 11.84
CA TYR A 8 -9.95 -0.68 10.55
C TYR A 8 -9.52 0.79 10.70
N GLU A 9 -10.28 1.56 11.48
CA GLU A 9 -9.98 2.97 11.75
C GLU A 9 -8.61 3.12 12.43
N LYS A 10 -8.27 2.21 13.36
CA LYS A 10 -6.96 2.22 14.02
C LYS A 10 -5.81 1.92 13.06
N THR A 11 -5.97 0.93 12.18
CA THR A 11 -4.96 0.64 11.15
C THR A 11 -4.77 1.82 10.22
N PHE A 12 -5.87 2.44 9.77
CA PHE A 12 -5.80 3.60 8.87
C PHE A 12 -5.08 4.80 9.51
N GLU A 13 -5.34 5.06 10.79
CA GLU A 13 -4.66 6.09 11.58
C GLU A 13 -3.13 5.83 11.64
N LEU A 14 -2.72 4.60 11.94
CA LEU A 14 -1.31 4.22 12.01
C LEU A 14 -0.60 4.41 10.64
N LEU A 15 -1.28 4.11 9.53
CA LEU A 15 -0.74 4.33 8.19
C LEU A 15 -0.50 5.82 7.89
N HIS A 16 -1.41 6.70 8.35
CA HIS A 16 -1.24 8.15 8.23
C HIS A 16 -0.08 8.66 9.08
N GLN A 17 -0.02 8.27 10.35
CA GLN A 17 1.07 8.64 11.26
C GLN A 17 2.44 8.24 10.70
N HIS A 18 2.55 7.05 10.09
CA HIS A 18 3.77 6.62 9.42
C HIS A 18 4.16 7.55 8.25
N HIS A 19 3.21 7.94 7.40
CA HIS A 19 3.47 8.84 6.27
C HIS A 19 3.91 10.23 6.73
N GLU A 20 3.24 10.79 7.74
CA GLU A 20 3.60 12.08 8.33
C GLU A 20 5.00 12.04 8.95
N TRP A 21 5.32 10.98 9.69
CA TRP A 21 6.66 10.78 10.23
C TRP A 21 7.71 10.72 9.12
N PHE A 22 7.48 9.90 8.09
CA PHE A 22 8.44 9.72 6.99
C PHE A 22 8.64 10.97 6.14
N GLN A 23 7.64 11.85 6.02
CA GLN A 23 7.79 13.15 5.37
C GLN A 23 8.83 14.06 6.06
N GLY A 24 9.07 13.86 7.35
CA GLY A 24 10.07 14.60 8.12
C GLY A 24 11.46 13.93 8.19
N THR A 25 11.68 12.79 7.54
CA THR A 25 12.95 12.05 7.60
C THR A 25 13.78 12.17 6.32
N ILE A 26 15.06 11.82 6.43
CA ILE A 26 15.96 11.59 5.28
C ILE A 26 16.26 10.10 5.23
N PRO A 27 15.61 9.31 4.36
CA PRO A 27 15.88 7.88 4.25
C PRO A 27 17.24 7.65 3.60
N LEU A 28 18.13 6.92 4.31
CA LEU A 28 19.50 6.63 3.87
C LEU A 28 19.77 5.13 3.63
N ILE A 29 18.72 4.30 3.67
CA ILE A 29 18.83 2.87 3.43
C ILE A 29 18.88 2.63 1.92
N ALA A 30 19.99 2.06 1.45
CA ALA A 30 20.27 1.92 0.02
C ALA A 30 19.25 1.08 -0.77
N SER A 31 18.50 0.20 -0.09
CA SER A 31 17.49 -0.66 -0.69
C SER A 31 16.08 -0.09 -0.67
N GLU A 32 15.85 1.04 0.01
CA GLU A 32 14.51 1.63 0.16
C GLU A 32 14.22 2.68 -0.90
N ASN A 33 12.95 2.80 -1.30
CA ASN A 33 12.51 3.80 -2.27
C ASN A 33 11.02 4.11 -2.14
N VAL A 34 10.58 5.21 -2.73
CA VAL A 34 9.18 5.65 -2.74
C VAL A 34 8.55 5.37 -4.12
N PRO A 35 7.50 4.54 -4.23
CA PRO A 35 6.82 4.28 -5.50
C PRO A 35 6.18 5.55 -6.08
N SER A 36 6.24 5.71 -7.40
CA SER A 36 5.57 6.80 -8.13
C SER A 36 4.04 6.68 -8.06
N PRO A 37 3.29 7.79 -8.28
CA PRO A 37 1.83 7.75 -8.28
C PRO A 37 1.22 6.73 -9.25
N ALA A 38 1.78 6.59 -10.46
CA ALA A 38 1.30 5.63 -11.46
C ALA A 38 1.44 4.17 -10.99
N VAL A 39 2.53 3.84 -10.28
CA VAL A 39 2.72 2.50 -9.71
C VAL A 39 1.69 2.24 -8.60
N ARG A 40 1.43 3.23 -7.74
CA ARG A 40 0.42 3.11 -6.67
C ARG A 40 -0.98 2.90 -7.23
N GLU A 41 -1.33 3.62 -8.30
CA GLU A 41 -2.63 3.47 -8.99
C GLU A 41 -2.80 2.06 -9.56
N ALA A 42 -1.78 1.55 -10.27
CA ALA A 42 -1.80 0.19 -10.81
C ALA A 42 -2.00 -0.88 -9.71
N LEU A 43 -1.39 -0.71 -8.54
CA LEU A 43 -1.55 -1.61 -7.39
C LEU A 43 -2.97 -1.59 -6.80
N THR A 44 -3.72 -0.49 -6.94
CA THR A 44 -5.11 -0.40 -6.46
C THR A 44 -6.13 -0.97 -7.42
N THR A 45 -5.70 -1.39 -8.62
CA THR A 45 -6.60 -2.03 -9.58
C THR A 45 -7.03 -3.41 -9.11
N ASP A 46 -8.10 -3.90 -9.71
CA ASP A 46 -8.66 -5.22 -9.43
C ASP A 46 -7.75 -6.39 -9.91
N PHE A 47 -6.63 -6.11 -10.59
CA PHE A 47 -5.65 -7.13 -10.97
C PHE A 47 -5.10 -7.93 -9.78
N GLY A 48 -5.00 -7.33 -8.58
CA GLY A 48 -4.55 -8.03 -7.38
C GLY A 48 -5.50 -9.14 -6.89
N ASN A 49 -6.74 -9.17 -7.37
CA ASN A 49 -7.77 -10.13 -6.96
C ASN A 49 -8.03 -11.22 -8.02
N ARG A 50 -7.25 -11.24 -9.11
CA ARG A 50 -7.45 -12.17 -10.22
C ARG A 50 -6.52 -13.37 -10.08
N TYR A 51 -7.10 -14.57 -10.15
CA TYR A 51 -6.38 -15.80 -10.37
C TYR A 51 -6.13 -15.95 -11.88
N ALA A 52 -4.86 -15.89 -12.28
CA ALA A 52 -4.45 -15.97 -13.68
C ALA A 52 -3.31 -16.99 -13.83
N GLU A 53 -3.62 -18.27 -13.60
CA GLU A 53 -2.71 -19.39 -13.83
C GLU A 53 -2.53 -19.65 -15.34
N GLY A 54 -1.34 -20.13 -15.74
CA GLY A 54 -0.98 -20.35 -17.15
C GLY A 54 -0.27 -19.14 -17.78
N TRP A 55 -0.10 -19.15 -19.10
CA TRP A 55 0.54 -18.07 -19.85
C TRP A 55 -0.45 -17.34 -20.79
N PRO A 56 -0.25 -16.05 -21.08
CA PRO A 56 -1.06 -15.35 -22.07
C PRO A 56 -1.03 -16.05 -23.44
N GLY A 57 -2.19 -16.50 -23.92
CA GLY A 57 -2.34 -17.12 -25.24
C GLY A 57 -2.13 -18.63 -25.31
N GLU A 58 -1.96 -19.30 -24.17
CA GLU A 58 -2.13 -20.76 -24.07
C GLU A 58 -3.60 -21.19 -24.04
#